data_AF-A0A955BEC7-F1
#
_entry.id   AF-A0A955BEC7-F1
#
_cell.length_a   1.000
_cell.length_b   1.000
_cell.length_c   1.000
_cell.angle_alpha   90.00
_cell.angle_beta   90.00
_cell.angle_gamma   90.00
#
_symmetry.space_group_name_H-M   'P 1'
#
loop_
_entity.id
_entity.type
_entity.pdbx_description
1 polymer ?
#
loop_
_entity_poly.entity_id
_entity_poly.type
_entity_poly.pdbx_seq_one_letter_code
_entity_poly.pdbx_strand_id
1 'polypeptide(L)'
;MAGIELLGSTLRLSGDAGDNAAEIAFENDRVTATIQTGSEQIARNFPRESVSQIEFIGGAGNDAVTNRTSLPMSAWGEAGNDVLSGGSGNDSLVGGDGDDMLLGNEGNDRIWGEAGDDIVVGGDGADELAGGSGHDS
;
A
#
# COMPACT_ATOMS: atom_id res chain seq x y z
N MET A 1 -8.99 -14.65 -0.42
CA MET A 1 -10.25 -13.96 -0.74
C MET A 1 -10.04 -12.53 -0.30
N ALA A 2 -10.20 -11.58 -1.21
CA ALA A 2 -9.98 -10.19 -0.90
C ALA A 2 -11.00 -9.66 0.13
N GLY A 3 -10.62 -8.62 0.85
CA GLY A 3 -11.44 -8.04 1.92
C GLY A 3 -11.09 -6.60 2.26
N ILE A 4 -12.07 -5.90 2.84
CA ILE A 4 -11.90 -4.58 3.45
C ILE A 4 -12.63 -4.59 4.79
N GLU A 5 -11.90 -4.29 5.87
CA GLU A 5 -12.44 -4.25 7.23
C GLU A 5 -11.82 -3.12 8.07
N LEU A 6 -12.51 -2.73 9.14
CA LEU A 6 -12.03 -1.74 10.10
C LEU A 6 -11.79 -2.43 11.45
N LEU A 7 -10.54 -2.50 11.86
CA LEU A 7 -10.10 -3.12 13.11
C LEU A 7 -9.70 -2.01 14.10
N GLY A 8 -10.64 -1.62 14.95
CA GLY A 8 -10.46 -0.42 15.79
C GLY A 8 -10.46 0.83 14.91
N SER A 9 -9.31 1.48 14.76
CA SER A 9 -9.11 2.63 13.85
C SER A 9 -8.19 2.33 12.67
N THR A 10 -7.81 1.07 12.48
CA THR A 10 -7.00 0.61 11.35
C THR A 10 -7.90 0.08 10.25
N LEU A 11 -7.86 0.72 9.09
CA LEU A 11 -8.53 0.25 7.89
C LEU A 11 -7.63 -0.77 7.20
N ARG A 12 -8.03 -2.03 7.23
CA ARG A 12 -7.30 -3.13 6.61
C ARG A 12 -7.92 -3.51 5.27
N LEU A 13 -7.08 -3.55 4.25
CA LEU A 13 -7.36 -4.11 2.94
C LEU A 13 -6.48 -5.36 2.79
N SER A 14 -7.06 -6.43 2.27
CA SER A 14 -6.30 -7.65 1.98
C SER A 14 -6.70 -8.16 0.61
N GLY A 15 -5.70 -8.46 -0.21
CA GLY A 15 -5.87 -9.09 -1.50
C GLY A 15 -6.13 -10.59 -1.40
N ASP A 16 -6.13 -11.25 -2.55
CA ASP A 16 -6.11 -12.70 -2.65
C ASP A 16 -4.80 -13.22 -3.26
N ALA A 17 -4.88 -14.08 -4.27
CA ALA A 17 -3.71 -14.77 -4.81
C ALA A 17 -3.46 -14.43 -6.28
N GLY A 18 -4.21 -13.48 -6.83
CA GLY A 18 -3.93 -12.90 -8.13
C GLY A 18 -3.93 -11.39 -8.03
N ASP A 19 -3.64 -10.75 -9.15
CA ASP A 19 -3.43 -9.30 -9.24
C ASP A 19 -4.60 -8.50 -8.67
N ASN A 20 -4.30 -7.64 -7.70
CA ASN A 20 -5.26 -6.79 -7.01
C ASN A 20 -4.92 -5.32 -7.15
N ALA A 21 -5.94 -4.47 -7.30
CA ALA A 21 -5.76 -3.03 -7.37
C ALA A 21 -6.60 -2.34 -6.30
N ALA A 22 -5.94 -1.68 -5.36
CA ALA A 22 -6.55 -0.99 -4.25
C ALA A 22 -6.34 0.52 -4.30
N GLU A 23 -7.38 1.27 -3.95
CA GLU A 23 -7.32 2.72 -3.83
C GLU A 23 -8.00 3.15 -2.53
N ILE A 24 -7.32 4.01 -1.77
CA ILE A 24 -7.85 4.63 -0.56
C ILE A 24 -7.83 6.14 -0.76
N ALA A 25 -8.95 6.82 -0.50
CA ALA A 25 -9.06 8.26 -0.71
C ALA A 25 -9.91 8.93 0.37
N PHE A 26 -9.72 10.25 0.51
CA PHE A 26 -10.63 11.08 1.28
C PHE A 26 -11.71 11.66 0.37
N GLU A 27 -12.96 11.39 0.70
CA GLU A 27 -14.12 12.00 0.03
C GLU A 27 -15.03 12.65 1.07
N ASN A 28 -15.04 13.99 1.09
CA ASN A 28 -15.76 14.78 2.08
C ASN A 28 -15.38 14.38 3.53
N ASP A 29 -16.35 13.89 4.29
CA ASP A 29 -16.21 13.41 5.67
C ASP A 29 -15.94 11.89 5.75
N ARG A 30 -15.55 11.26 4.63
CA ARG A 30 -15.31 9.82 4.58
C ARG A 30 -13.91 9.46 4.11
N VAL A 31 -13.47 8.28 4.54
CA VAL A 31 -12.43 7.49 3.88
C VAL A 31 -13.13 6.48 2.98
N THR A 32 -12.85 6.53 1.69
CA THR A 32 -13.29 5.54 0.71
C THR A 32 -12.15 4.56 0.47
N ALA A 33 -12.49 3.27 0.41
CA ALA A 33 -11.54 2.22 0.11
C ALA A 33 -12.15 1.26 -0.90
N THR A 34 -11.37 0.96 -1.92
CA THR A 34 -11.72 -0.01 -2.96
C THR A 34 -10.60 -1.02 -3.12
N ILE A 35 -10.96 -2.26 -3.45
CA ILE A 35 -10.03 -3.26 -3.95
C ILE A 35 -10.71 -4.03 -5.08
N GLN A 36 -10.05 -4.10 -6.23
CA GLN A 36 -10.43 -4.93 -7.36
C GLN A 36 -9.58 -6.20 -7.33
N THR A 37 -10.22 -7.37 -7.43
CA THR A 37 -9.58 -8.67 -7.60
C THR A 37 -10.20 -9.38 -8.80
N GLY A 38 -9.41 -9.59 -9.85
CA GLY A 38 -9.91 -10.12 -11.12
C GLY A 38 -11.11 -9.32 -11.66
N SER A 39 -12.29 -9.95 -11.69
CA SER A 39 -13.55 -9.33 -12.12
C SER A 39 -14.43 -8.79 -10.98
N GLU A 40 -14.02 -8.95 -9.73
CA GLU A 40 -14.76 -8.49 -8.55
C GLU A 40 -14.19 -7.17 -8.02
N GLN A 41 -15.06 -6.31 -7.50
CA GLN A 41 -14.68 -5.08 -6.82
C GLN A 41 -15.39 -4.99 -5.48
N ILE A 42 -14.62 -4.73 -4.43
CA ILE A 42 -15.12 -4.47 -3.08
C ILE A 42 -14.91 -2.99 -2.79
N ALA A 43 -15.95 -2.30 -2.33
CA ALA A 43 -15.87 -0.91 -1.90
C ALA A 43 -16.50 -0.73 -0.51
N ARG A 44 -15.86 0.07 0.34
CA ARG A 44 -16.34 0.42 1.69
C ARG A 44 -16.03 1.88 1.99
N ASN A 45 -16.92 2.52 2.75
CA ASN A 45 -16.76 3.93 3.15
C ASN A 45 -16.90 4.07 4.65
N PHE A 46 -15.88 4.65 5.29
CA PHE A 46 -15.82 4.85 6.74
C PHE A 46 -15.90 6.33 7.07
N PRO A 47 -16.46 6.72 8.22
CA PRO A 47 -16.32 8.10 8.71
C PRO A 47 -14.84 8.44 8.87
N ARG A 48 -14.42 9.64 8.43
CA ARG A 48 -13.01 10.04 8.40
C ARG A 48 -12.35 9.97 9.77
N GLU A 49 -13.08 10.32 10.82
CA GLU A 49 -12.62 10.27 12.21
C GLU A 49 -12.47 8.85 12.78
N SER A 50 -13.01 7.84 12.09
CA SER A 50 -12.91 6.43 12.50
C SER A 50 -11.63 5.76 12.02
N VAL A 51 -10.89 6.36 11.07
CA VAL A 51 -9.69 5.77 10.47
C VAL A 51 -8.48 6.64 10.79
N SER A 52 -7.48 6.05 11.43
CA SER A 52 -6.22 6.72 11.78
C SER A 52 -5.00 6.11 11.08
N GLN A 53 -5.15 4.90 10.54
CA GLN A 53 -4.07 4.15 9.90
C GLN A 53 -4.66 3.25 8.81
N ILE A 54 -3.88 3.03 7.75
CA ILE A 54 -4.21 2.09 6.68
C ILE A 54 -3.24 0.90 6.74
N GLU A 55 -3.78 -0.28 6.49
CA GLU A 55 -3.02 -1.51 6.32
C GLU A 55 -3.41 -2.15 4.98
N PHE A 56 -2.43 -2.47 4.15
CA PHE A 56 -2.63 -3.20 2.89
C PHE A 56 -1.75 -4.45 2.85
N ILE A 57 -2.33 -5.56 2.42
CA ILE A 57 -1.61 -6.82 2.17
C ILE A 57 -2.02 -7.27 0.77
N GLY A 58 -1.08 -7.30 -0.17
CA GLY A 58 -1.30 -7.76 -1.55
C GLY A 58 -1.58 -9.25 -1.58
N GLY A 59 -0.54 -10.04 -1.31
CA GLY A 59 -0.63 -11.50 -1.29
C GLY A 59 0.23 -12.08 -2.40
N ALA A 60 -0.33 -12.96 -3.22
CA ALA A 60 0.40 -13.41 -4.40
C ALA A 60 -0.15 -12.69 -5.63
N GLY A 61 0.68 -12.48 -6.64
CA GLY A 61 0.29 -11.79 -7.87
C GLY A 61 0.87 -10.38 -7.90
N ASN A 62 0.64 -9.68 -9.00
CA ASN A 62 1.15 -8.32 -9.15
C ASN A 62 0.09 -7.35 -8.62
N ASP A 63 0.30 -6.86 -7.41
CA ASP A 63 -0.64 -6.04 -6.69
C ASP A 63 -0.30 -4.55 -6.79
N ALA A 64 -1.32 -3.72 -6.68
CA ALA A 64 -1.18 -2.28 -6.69
C ALA A 64 -2.01 -1.67 -5.57
N VAL A 65 -1.41 -0.79 -4.78
CA VAL A 65 -2.12 0.04 -3.81
C VAL A 65 -1.73 1.49 -3.97
N THR A 66 -2.73 2.36 -3.96
CA THR A 66 -2.53 3.81 -3.93
C THR A 66 -3.27 4.43 -2.75
N ASN A 67 -2.51 5.05 -1.83
CA ASN A 67 -3.06 5.91 -0.79
C ASN A 67 -3.12 7.35 -1.29
N ARG A 68 -4.32 7.90 -1.46
CA ARG A 68 -4.56 9.33 -1.76
C ARG A 68 -4.93 10.12 -0.51
N THR A 69 -4.60 9.59 0.67
CA THR A 69 -4.89 10.24 1.95
C THR A 69 -3.61 10.82 2.55
N SER A 70 -3.77 11.40 3.74
CA SER A 70 -2.68 11.85 4.59
C SER A 70 -2.51 10.95 5.82
N LEU A 71 -3.08 9.73 5.77
CA LEU A 71 -3.00 8.76 6.86
C LEU A 71 -1.78 7.87 6.65
N PRO A 72 -1.06 7.52 7.73
CA PRO A 72 0.03 6.57 7.62
C PRO A 72 -0.47 5.21 7.13
N MET A 73 0.31 4.60 6.25
CA MET A 73 0.08 3.30 5.65
C MET A 73 1.16 2.30 6.06
N SER A 74 0.75 1.06 6.31
CA SER A 74 1.64 -0.10 6.28
C SER A 74 1.20 -1.00 5.13
N ALA A 75 2.07 -1.25 4.16
CA ALA A 75 1.76 -2.03 2.98
C ALA A 75 2.81 -3.14 2.77
N TRP A 76 2.34 -4.33 2.44
CA TRP A 76 3.15 -5.47 2.02
C TRP A 76 2.66 -5.94 0.66
N GLY A 77 3.55 -5.96 -0.34
CA GLY A 77 3.29 -6.54 -1.66
C GLY A 77 3.22 -8.07 -1.57
N GLU A 78 4.17 -8.65 -0.83
CA GLU A 78 4.38 -10.08 -0.60
C GLU A 78 5.05 -10.79 -1.79
N ALA A 79 4.33 -11.31 -2.77
CA ALA A 79 4.95 -12.01 -3.88
C ALA A 79 4.37 -11.59 -5.23
N GLY A 80 5.22 -11.17 -6.14
CA GLY A 80 4.86 -10.61 -7.44
C GLY A 80 5.56 -9.28 -7.65
N ASN A 81 5.32 -8.65 -8.80
CA ASN A 81 5.89 -7.35 -9.10
C ASN A 81 4.85 -6.28 -8.71
N ASP A 82 5.04 -5.68 -7.55
CA ASP A 82 4.04 -4.86 -6.89
C ASP A 82 4.26 -3.36 -7.10
N VAL A 83 3.18 -2.60 -6.95
CA VAL A 83 3.19 -1.13 -6.99
C VAL A 83 2.56 -0.57 -5.74
N LEU A 84 3.39 -0.12 -4.80
CA LEU A 84 2.93 0.41 -3.52
C LEU A 84 3.18 1.92 -3.45
N SER A 85 2.12 2.71 -3.26
CA SER A 85 2.21 4.17 -3.11
C SER A 85 1.60 4.63 -1.80
N GLY A 86 2.47 5.12 -0.90
CA GLY A 86 2.17 5.51 0.49
C GLY A 86 1.34 6.78 0.64
N GLY A 87 1.39 7.69 -0.33
CA GLY A 87 0.69 8.97 -0.28
C GLY A 87 1.37 9.98 0.65
N SER A 88 0.59 10.83 1.32
CA SER A 88 1.16 11.65 2.39
C SER A 88 1.06 10.88 3.71
N GLY A 89 2.05 10.99 4.58
CA GLY A 89 2.06 10.26 5.85
C GLY A 89 3.47 9.81 6.21
N ASN A 90 3.63 9.14 7.35
CA ASN A 90 4.87 8.40 7.58
C ASN A 90 4.53 6.94 7.31
N ASP A 91 4.94 6.45 6.15
CA ASP A 91 4.52 5.17 5.64
C ASP A 91 5.57 4.09 5.86
N SER A 92 5.13 2.84 5.80
CA SER A 92 5.98 1.65 5.87
C SER A 92 5.61 0.74 4.71
N LEU A 93 6.47 0.68 3.69
CA LEU A 93 6.23 -0.08 2.48
C LEU A 93 7.25 -1.23 2.39
N VAL A 94 6.77 -2.43 2.12
CA VAL A 94 7.60 -3.62 1.89
C VAL A 94 7.16 -4.24 0.58
N GLY A 95 8.06 -4.33 -0.39
CA GLY A 95 7.84 -4.96 -1.70
C GLY A 95 7.61 -6.45 -1.55
N GLY A 96 8.69 -7.20 -1.34
CA GLY A 96 8.64 -8.64 -1.08
C GLY A 96 9.48 -9.41 -2.10
N ASP A 97 8.92 -10.49 -2.65
CA ASP A 97 9.53 -11.22 -3.74
C ASP A 97 9.06 -10.65 -5.08
N GLY A 98 9.94 -10.12 -5.92
CA GLY A 98 9.63 -9.63 -7.26
C GLY A 98 10.27 -8.29 -7.57
N ASP A 99 10.09 -7.79 -8.78
CA ASP A 99 10.62 -6.47 -9.16
C ASP A 99 9.59 -5.40 -8.80
N ASP A 100 9.79 -4.70 -7.68
CA ASP A 100 8.77 -3.83 -7.09
C ASP A 100 8.95 -2.34 -7.43
N MET A 101 7.86 -1.59 -7.40
CA MET A 101 7.86 -0.13 -7.46
C MET A 101 7.25 0.46 -6.19
N LEU A 102 8.12 1.03 -5.34
CA LEU A 102 7.76 1.55 -4.03
C LEU A 102 7.92 3.06 -3.97
N LEU A 103 6.83 3.76 -3.67
CA LEU A 103 6.74 5.23 -3.66
C LEU A 103 6.26 5.72 -2.29
N GLY A 104 7.15 6.28 -1.47
CA GLY A 104 6.79 6.90 -0.18
C GLY A 104 5.94 8.14 -0.37
N ASN A 105 6.43 9.07 -1.20
CA ASN A 105 5.88 10.40 -1.48
C ASN A 105 6.15 11.42 -0.37
N GLU A 106 5.16 11.85 0.42
CA GLU A 106 5.36 12.95 1.38
C GLU A 106 5.40 12.43 2.82
N GLY A 107 6.51 12.63 3.53
CA GLY A 107 6.67 12.36 4.94
C GLY A 107 7.94 11.56 5.23
N ASN A 108 8.08 11.04 6.46
CA ASN A 108 9.28 10.29 6.82
C ASN A 108 8.98 8.80 6.70
N ASP A 109 9.37 8.22 5.57
CA ASP A 109 8.95 6.88 5.20
C ASP A 109 9.99 5.82 5.55
N ARG A 110 9.53 4.58 5.64
CA ARG A 110 10.41 3.41 5.65
C ARG A 110 10.03 2.48 4.52
N ILE A 111 10.98 2.19 3.65
CA ILE A 111 10.73 1.46 2.41
C ILE A 111 11.79 0.37 2.24
N TRP A 112 11.33 -0.86 2.06
CA TRP A 112 12.15 -2.05 1.82
C TRP A 112 11.68 -2.74 0.54
N GLY A 113 12.53 -2.83 -0.49
CA GLY A 113 12.25 -3.59 -1.71
C GLY A 113 12.24 -5.09 -1.48
N GLU A 114 13.20 -5.58 -0.67
CA GLU A 114 13.48 -6.99 -0.40
C GLU A 114 14.15 -7.72 -1.57
N ALA A 115 13.46 -8.55 -2.36
CA ALA A 115 14.09 -9.43 -3.33
C ALA A 115 13.63 -9.18 -4.76
N GLY A 116 14.50 -8.60 -5.59
CA GLY A 116 14.25 -8.34 -7.00
C GLY A 116 14.94 -7.08 -7.45
N ASP A 117 14.78 -6.70 -8.72
CA ASP A 117 15.34 -5.43 -9.22
C ASP A 117 14.33 -4.30 -8.96
N ASP A 118 14.44 -3.66 -7.80
CA ASP A 118 13.43 -2.72 -7.29
C ASP A 118 13.63 -1.26 -7.73
N ILE A 119 12.53 -0.50 -7.76
CA ILE A 119 12.51 0.95 -7.83
C ILE A 119 12.00 1.50 -6.50
N VAL A 120 12.87 2.15 -5.72
CA VAL A 120 12.54 2.65 -4.39
C VAL A 120 12.69 4.16 -4.31
N VAL A 121 11.57 4.86 -4.21
CA VAL A 121 11.54 6.34 -4.13
C VAL A 121 10.93 6.77 -2.80
N GLY A 122 11.76 7.31 -1.91
CA GLY A 122 11.32 7.89 -0.63
C GLY A 122 10.40 9.09 -0.85
N GLY A 123 10.91 10.12 -1.53
CA GLY A 123 10.17 11.35 -1.81
C GLY A 123 10.61 12.50 -0.91
N ASP A 124 9.65 13.29 -0.44
CA ASP A 124 9.87 14.45 0.41
C ASP A 124 9.88 14.05 1.89
N GLY A 125 11.05 14.08 2.53
CA GLY A 125 11.17 13.88 3.98
C GLY A 125 12.49 13.27 4.40
N ALA A 126 12.53 12.72 5.61
CA ALA A 126 13.67 11.98 6.12
C ALA A 126 13.37 10.48 6.08
N ASP A 127 13.72 9.85 4.97
CA ASP A 127 13.36 8.47 4.66
C ASP A 127 14.43 7.46 5.05
N GLU A 128 14.00 6.25 5.36
CA GLU A 128 14.82 5.07 5.52
C GLU A 128 14.53 4.11 4.37
N LEU A 129 15.48 3.96 3.45
CA LEU A 129 15.31 3.18 2.23
C LEU A 129 16.31 2.03 2.19
N ALA A 130 15.84 0.84 1.83
CA ALA A 130 16.66 -0.29 1.45
C ALA A 130 16.05 -0.93 0.20
N GLY A 131 16.81 -1.02 -0.90
CA GLY A 131 16.39 -1.76 -2.08
C GLY A 131 16.33 -3.25 -1.74
N GLY A 132 17.48 -3.86 -1.50
CA GLY A 132 17.52 -5.19 -0.91
C GLY A 132 18.52 -6.04 -1.67
N SER A 133 18.10 -7.20 -2.15
CA SER A 133 18.88 -8.00 -3.08
C SER A 133 18.42 -7.79 -4.51
N GLY A 134 19.33 -7.38 -5.40
CA GLY A 134 19.01 -7.11 -6.80
C GLY A 134 19.83 -5.94 -7.32
N HIS A 135 19.42 -5.42 -8.48
CA HIS A 135 19.94 -4.19 -9.05
C HIS A 135 18.92 -3.05 -8.90
N ASP A 136 18.94 -2.41 -7.74
CA ASP A 136 17.92 -1.45 -7.33
C ASP A 136 18.23 -0.03 -7.82
N SER A 137 17.19 0.79 -8.03
CA SER A 137 17.28 2.19 -8.48
C SER A 137 16.57 3.19 -7.58
#